data_AF-A0A7C1TPT7-F1
#
_entry.id   AF-A0A7C1TPT7-F1
#
_cell.length_a   1.000
_cell.length_b   1.000
_cell.length_c   1.000
_cell.angle_alpha   90.00
_cell.angle_beta   90.00
_cell.angle_gamma   90.00
#
_symmetry.space_group_name_H-M   'P 1'
#
loop_
_entity.id
_entity.type
_entity.pdbx_description
1 polymer ?
#
loop_
_entity_poly.entity_id
_entity_poly.type
_entity_poly.pdbx_seq_one_letter_code
_entity_poly.pdbx_strand_id
1 'polypeptide(L)'
;MNEDAYVANLESAITYMKIGQEALAAESLERARSSVPDSHRNGENASYLRILALSARLSLEEKDFPKAQQYIDEGLGLKKDHTDLLLLNTVLMMNRGRFGDMLLNIVNYLLSLDGVDEDGYDYANPLTLKEVFENLLPLAYRNTPNGSAVTTIVNRLYEATGNEHLGRACEVLASLNRGEEMQS
;
A
#
# COMPACT_ATOMS: atom_id res chain seq x y z
N MET A 1 23.58 18.86 14.79
CA MET A 1 22.17 18.54 14.50
C MET A 1 21.86 17.26 15.24
N ASN A 2 20.71 17.17 15.92
CA ASN A 2 20.31 15.93 16.57
C ASN A 2 19.94 14.93 15.47
N GLU A 3 20.63 13.81 15.36
CA GLU A 3 20.53 12.87 14.23
C GLU A 3 19.12 12.27 14.07
N ASP A 4 18.27 12.39 15.10
CA ASP A 4 16.90 11.84 15.12
C ASP A 4 15.79 12.89 15.22
N ALA A 5 16.05 14.15 14.83
CA ALA A 5 15.01 15.20 14.85
C ALA A 5 13.78 14.83 13.99
N TYR A 6 13.97 14.05 12.93
CA TYR A 6 12.86 13.57 12.10
C TYR A 6 12.01 12.51 12.81
N VAL A 7 12.57 11.72 13.73
CA VAL A 7 11.84 10.72 14.52
C VAL A 7 10.87 11.43 15.47
N ALA A 8 11.32 12.45 16.18
CA ALA A 8 10.46 13.23 17.07
C ALA A 8 9.31 13.94 16.32
N ASN A 9 9.59 14.45 15.11
CA ASN A 9 8.56 15.04 14.26
C ASN A 9 7.59 13.98 13.72
N LEU A 10 8.07 12.78 13.39
CA LEU A 10 7.22 11.64 13.01
C LEU A 10 6.30 11.22 14.16
N GLU A 11 6.81 11.09 15.39
CA GLU A 11 6.00 10.77 16.58
C GLU A 11 4.93 11.83 16.85
N SER A 12 5.28 13.11 16.67
CA SER A 12 4.35 14.22 16.77
C SER A 12 3.25 14.11 15.71
N ALA A 13 3.62 13.82 14.46
CA ALA A 13 2.66 13.60 13.39
C ALA A 13 1.69 12.46 13.68
N ILE A 14 2.21 11.30 14.11
CA ILE A 14 1.38 10.14 14.50
C ILE A 14 0.41 10.52 15.62
N THR A 15 0.88 11.28 16.61
CA THR A 15 0.03 11.77 17.70
C THR A 15 -1.09 12.67 17.18
N TYR A 16 -0.77 13.63 16.31
CA TYR A 16 -1.77 14.51 15.70
C TYR A 16 -2.80 13.75 14.86
N MET A 17 -2.37 12.76 14.08
CA MET A 17 -3.28 11.89 13.34
C MET A 17 -4.25 11.14 14.26
N LYS A 18 -3.76 10.60 15.38
CA LYS A 18 -4.60 9.87 16.35
C LYS A 18 -5.68 10.75 16.98
N ILE A 19 -5.47 12.06 17.08
CA ILE A 19 -6.44 13.01 17.65
C ILE A 19 -7.20 13.81 16.57
N GLY A 20 -7.09 13.42 15.29
CA GLY A 20 -7.81 14.04 14.18
C GLY A 20 -7.31 15.44 13.79
N GLN A 21 -6.07 15.79 14.13
CA GLN A 21 -5.44 17.08 13.80
C GLN A 21 -4.60 16.96 12.52
N GLU A 22 -5.26 16.71 11.38
CA GLU A 22 -4.60 16.39 10.10
C GLU A 22 -3.65 17.49 9.61
N ALA A 23 -4.02 18.77 9.74
CA ALA A 23 -3.15 19.88 9.35
C ALA A 23 -1.83 19.91 10.16
N LEU A 24 -1.91 19.70 11.48
CA LEU A 24 -0.73 19.64 12.35
C LEU A 24 0.11 18.38 12.08
N ALA A 25 -0.53 17.28 11.70
CA ALA A 25 0.15 16.07 11.26
C ALA A 25 0.93 16.33 9.97
N ALA A 26 0.31 16.96 8.97
CA ALA A 26 0.95 17.30 7.70
C ALA A 26 2.18 18.22 7.90
N GLU A 27 2.04 19.26 8.72
CA GLU A 27 3.16 20.16 9.07
C GLU A 27 4.30 19.41 9.78
N SER A 28 3.97 18.45 10.66
CA SER A 28 4.95 17.67 11.39
C SER A 28 5.66 16.67 10.47
N LEU A 29 4.94 16.03 9.53
CA LEU A 29 5.54 15.15 8.52
C LEU A 29 6.47 15.91 7.57
N GLU A 30 6.11 17.14 7.16
CA GLU A 30 6.99 17.92 6.28
C GLU A 30 8.28 18.34 6.99
N ARG A 31 8.20 18.69 8.28
CA ARG A 31 9.39 18.91 9.14
C ARG A 31 10.21 17.64 9.31
N ALA A 32 9.55 16.51 9.54
CA ALA A 32 10.22 15.21 9.65
C ALA A 32 11.02 14.93 8.37
N ARG A 33 10.35 14.93 7.21
CA ARG A 33 10.96 14.69 5.90
C ARG A 33 12.12 15.63 5.59
N SER A 34 11.95 16.93 5.84
CA SER A 34 12.98 17.94 5.58
C SER A 34 14.21 17.81 6.48
N SER A 35 14.07 17.14 7.63
CA SER A 35 15.16 16.94 8.60
C SER A 35 15.85 15.59 8.48
N VAL A 36 15.44 14.71 7.55
CA VAL A 36 16.09 13.42 7.30
C VAL A 36 17.41 13.64 6.57
N PRO A 37 18.57 13.28 7.17
CA PRO A 37 19.87 13.32 6.50
C PRO A 37 19.91 12.40 5.28
N ASP A 38 20.68 12.75 4.24
CA ASP A 38 20.78 11.93 3.03
C ASP A 38 21.25 10.49 3.31
N SER A 39 22.13 10.29 4.30
CA SER A 39 22.58 8.96 4.75
C SER A 39 21.44 8.08 5.29
N HIS A 40 20.36 8.71 5.76
CA HIS A 40 19.20 8.05 6.37
C HIS A 40 18.06 7.83 5.35
N ARG A 41 18.18 8.34 4.11
CA ARG A 41 17.18 8.18 3.05
C ARG A 41 17.41 6.88 2.28
N ASN A 42 17.20 5.76 2.95
CA ASN A 42 17.43 4.42 2.39
C ASN A 42 16.32 3.43 2.80
N GLY A 43 16.30 2.25 2.17
CA GLY A 43 15.29 1.22 2.39
C GLY A 43 15.34 0.49 3.74
N GLU A 44 16.40 0.69 4.53
CA GLU A 44 16.54 0.09 5.87
C GLU A 44 16.01 1.02 6.98
N ASN A 45 15.78 2.30 6.67
CA ASN A 45 15.26 3.26 7.63
C ASN A 45 13.72 3.22 7.69
N ALA A 46 13.20 2.41 8.62
CA ALA A 46 11.77 2.26 8.85
C ALA A 46 11.06 3.61 9.14
N SER A 47 11.67 4.50 9.90
CA SER A 47 11.09 5.83 10.19
C SER A 47 10.96 6.67 8.92
N TYR A 48 11.94 6.60 8.01
CA TYR A 48 11.86 7.34 6.75
C TYR A 48 10.76 6.81 5.85
N LEU A 49 10.70 5.50 5.68
CA LEU A 49 9.64 4.85 4.89
C LEU A 49 8.25 5.14 5.47
N ARG A 50 8.15 5.19 6.80
CA ARG A 50 6.90 5.54 7.49
C ARG A 50 6.52 7.02 7.31
N ILE A 51 7.49 7.94 7.30
CA ILE A 51 7.24 9.35 6.92
C ILE A 51 6.63 9.40 5.51
N LEU A 52 7.24 8.72 4.53
CA LEU A 52 6.75 8.69 3.16
C LEU A 52 5.34 8.08 3.06
N ALA A 53 5.08 6.97 3.74
CA ALA A 53 3.77 6.32 3.75
C ALA A 53 2.67 7.22 4.35
N LEU A 54 2.92 7.86 5.49
CA LEU A 54 1.95 8.76 6.11
C LEU A 54 1.74 10.04 5.29
N SER A 55 2.80 10.59 4.69
CA SER A 55 2.69 11.72 3.78
C SER A 55 1.89 11.38 2.51
N ALA A 56 2.09 10.19 1.96
CA ALA A 56 1.29 9.68 0.85
C ALA A 56 -0.18 9.53 1.23
N ARG A 57 -0.47 8.98 2.42
CA ARG A 57 -1.83 8.83 2.94
C ARG A 57 -2.57 10.15 3.04
N LEU A 58 -2.00 11.14 3.73
CA LEU A 58 -2.62 12.48 3.84
C LEU A 58 -2.84 13.11 2.46
N SER A 59 -1.86 12.99 1.55
CA SER A 59 -1.99 13.52 0.20
C SER A 59 -3.14 12.84 -0.58
N LEU A 60 -3.38 11.54 -0.39
CA LEU A 60 -4.53 10.85 -0.98
C LEU A 60 -5.86 11.33 -0.39
N GLU A 61 -5.92 11.52 0.93
CA GLU A 61 -7.11 12.03 1.64
C GLU A 61 -7.47 13.45 1.15
N GLU A 62 -6.47 14.30 0.93
CA GLU A 62 -6.60 15.65 0.35
C GLU A 62 -6.83 15.66 -1.17
N LYS A 63 -6.81 14.48 -1.82
CA LYS A 63 -6.89 14.30 -3.29
C LYS A 63 -5.74 14.98 -4.06
N ASP A 64 -4.61 15.23 -3.40
CA ASP A 64 -3.35 15.63 -4.04
C ASP A 64 -2.62 14.40 -4.60
N PHE A 65 -3.17 13.84 -5.68
CA PHE A 65 -2.64 12.64 -6.33
C PHE A 65 -1.21 12.77 -6.88
N PRO A 66 -0.76 13.93 -7.42
CA PRO A 66 0.63 14.12 -7.81
C PRO A 66 1.58 13.98 -6.62
N LYS A 67 1.27 14.60 -5.48
CA LYS A 67 2.10 14.55 -4.29
C LYS A 67 2.09 13.16 -3.64
N ALA A 68 0.93 12.52 -3.58
CA ALA A 68 0.82 11.12 -3.16
C ALA A 68 1.73 10.21 -4.00
N GLN A 69 1.70 10.35 -5.33
CA GLN A 69 2.56 9.57 -6.23
C GLN A 69 4.04 9.79 -5.94
N GLN A 70 4.47 11.05 -5.72
CA GLN A 70 5.88 11.35 -5.45
C GLN A 70 6.40 10.59 -4.23
N TYR A 71 5.63 10.61 -3.12
CA TYR A 71 6.02 9.89 -1.90
C TYR A 71 6.00 8.37 -2.09
N ILE A 72 5.01 7.85 -2.83
CA ILE A 72 4.91 6.42 -3.13
C ILE A 72 6.08 5.96 -4.00
N ASP A 73 6.39 6.69 -5.07
CA ASP A 73 7.48 6.34 -5.99
C ASP A 73 8.84 6.40 -5.29
N GLU A 74 9.07 7.41 -4.45
CA GLU A 74 10.28 7.52 -3.65
C GLU A 74 10.42 6.32 -2.71
N GLY A 75 9.37 6.01 -1.94
CA GLY A 75 9.42 4.93 -0.96
C GLY A 75 9.56 3.55 -1.60
N LEU A 76 8.80 3.25 -2.67
CA LEU A 76 8.90 1.99 -3.41
C LEU A 76 10.20 1.89 -4.21
N GLY A 77 10.80 3.02 -4.59
CA GLY A 77 12.14 3.08 -5.18
C GLY A 77 13.23 2.64 -4.19
N LEU A 78 13.03 2.91 -2.89
CA LEU A 78 13.94 2.52 -1.81
C LEU A 78 13.66 1.09 -1.30
N LYS A 79 12.39 0.71 -1.16
CA LYS A 79 11.95 -0.59 -0.67
C LYS A 79 10.71 -1.07 -1.44
N LYS A 80 10.94 -1.94 -2.43
CA LYS A 80 9.94 -2.40 -3.41
C LYS A 80 8.79 -3.21 -2.80
N ASP A 81 9.06 -3.87 -1.68
CA ASP A 81 8.14 -4.74 -0.94
C ASP A 81 7.55 -4.02 0.29
N HIS A 82 7.58 -2.69 0.34
CA HIS A 82 7.01 -1.96 1.47
C HIS A 82 5.48 -2.02 1.47
N THR A 83 4.92 -2.87 2.33
CA THR A 83 3.49 -3.19 2.43
C THR A 83 2.58 -1.96 2.40
N ASP A 84 2.81 -0.97 3.27
CA ASP A 84 1.92 0.21 3.33
C ASP A 84 1.91 1.01 2.03
N LEU A 85 3.08 1.11 1.38
CA LEU A 85 3.21 1.91 0.16
C LEU A 85 2.60 1.18 -1.04
N LEU A 86 2.68 -0.16 -1.08
CA LEU A 86 2.00 -0.97 -2.08
C LEU A 86 0.47 -0.83 -1.99
N LEU A 87 -0.07 -0.80 -0.77
CA LEU A 87 -1.51 -0.58 -0.60
C LEU A 87 -1.91 0.85 -0.97
N LEU A 88 -1.16 1.87 -0.55
CA LEU A 88 -1.43 3.25 -0.93
C LEU A 88 -1.36 3.45 -2.45
N ASN A 89 -0.43 2.76 -3.13
CA ASN A 89 -0.36 2.75 -4.59
C ASN A 89 -1.58 2.08 -5.22
N THR A 90 -2.11 1.01 -4.62
CA THR A 90 -3.37 0.39 -5.03
C THR A 90 -4.52 1.41 -5.01
N VAL A 91 -4.66 2.16 -3.92
CA VAL A 91 -5.68 3.21 -3.77
C VAL A 91 -5.48 4.33 -4.79
N LEU A 92 -4.24 4.73 -5.06
CA LEU A 92 -3.93 5.73 -6.09
C LEU A 92 -4.33 5.25 -7.50
N MET A 93 -4.04 3.99 -7.84
CA MET A 93 -4.41 3.40 -9.13
C MET A 93 -5.93 3.30 -9.28
N MET A 94 -6.65 2.97 -8.22
CA MET A 94 -8.12 2.99 -8.19
C MET A 94 -8.66 4.38 -8.55
N ASN A 95 -8.16 5.43 -7.89
CA ASN A 95 -8.58 6.81 -8.15
C ASN A 95 -8.28 7.28 -9.58
N ARG A 96 -7.30 6.67 -10.26
CA ARG A 96 -6.93 6.95 -11.65
C ARG A 96 -7.61 6.05 -12.68
N GLY A 97 -8.47 5.12 -12.26
CA GLY A 97 -9.09 4.12 -13.14
C GLY A 97 -8.09 3.15 -13.78
N ARG A 98 -6.90 3.00 -13.18
CA ARG A 98 -5.79 2.17 -13.69
C ARG A 98 -5.89 0.76 -13.10
N PHE A 99 -6.99 0.06 -13.39
CA PHE A 99 -7.34 -1.21 -12.72
C PHE A 99 -6.35 -2.35 -12.95
N GLY A 100 -5.67 -2.38 -14.10
CA GLY A 100 -4.58 -3.35 -14.33
C GLY A 100 -3.39 -3.14 -13.39
N ASP A 101 -2.98 -1.88 -13.21
CA ASP A 101 -1.90 -1.52 -12.28
C ASP A 101 -2.32 -1.68 -10.82
N MET A 102 -3.60 -1.39 -10.52
CA MET A 102 -4.21 -1.65 -9.22
C MET A 102 -4.10 -3.13 -8.87
N LEU A 103 -4.47 -4.01 -9.79
CA LEU A 103 -4.43 -5.45 -9.59
C LEU A 103 -2.99 -5.97 -9.39
N LEU A 104 -2.02 -5.45 -10.14
CA LEU A 104 -0.61 -5.77 -9.95
C LEU A 104 -0.12 -5.35 -8.55
N ASN A 105 -0.48 -4.15 -8.09
CA ASN A 105 -0.12 -3.67 -6.76
C ASN A 105 -0.76 -4.51 -5.65
N ILE A 106 -2.02 -4.95 -5.82
CA ILE A 106 -2.67 -5.86 -4.86
C ILE A 106 -1.87 -7.16 -4.73
N VAL A 107 -1.45 -7.77 -5.85
CA VAL A 107 -0.67 -9.00 -5.81
C VAL A 107 0.67 -8.81 -5.10
N ASN A 108 1.37 -7.70 -5.39
CA ASN A 108 2.63 -7.39 -4.71
C ASN A 108 2.43 -7.11 -3.21
N TYR A 109 1.34 -6.43 -2.84
CA TYR A 109 0.95 -6.21 -1.44
C TYR A 109 0.68 -7.53 -0.72
N LEU A 110 -0.06 -8.46 -1.32
CA LEU A 110 -0.34 -9.76 -0.71
C LEU A 110 0.93 -10.61 -0.55
N LEU A 111 1.84 -10.53 -1.52
CA LEU A 111 3.17 -11.14 -1.42
C LEU A 111 4.01 -10.52 -0.30
N SER A 112 3.97 -9.20 -0.15
CA SER A 112 4.80 -8.51 0.84
C SER A 112 4.36 -8.75 2.28
N LEU A 113 3.17 -9.29 2.51
CA LEU A 113 2.70 -9.65 3.85
C LEU A 113 3.40 -10.90 4.41
N ASP A 114 4.05 -11.70 3.56
CA ASP A 114 4.79 -12.87 4.01
C ASP A 114 6.04 -12.45 4.80
N GLY A 115 6.09 -12.81 6.08
CA GLY A 115 7.21 -12.48 6.96
C GLY A 115 7.24 -11.05 7.49
N VAL A 116 6.14 -10.29 7.36
CA VAL A 116 6.00 -8.97 7.99
C VAL A 116 5.53 -9.11 9.43
N ASP A 117 6.19 -8.40 10.35
CA ASP A 117 5.69 -8.21 11.72
C ASP A 117 4.54 -7.18 11.68
N GLU A 118 3.35 -7.59 12.14
CA GLU A 118 2.11 -6.80 12.06
C GLU A 118 2.26 -5.44 12.77
N ASP A 119 3.12 -5.34 13.78
CA ASP A 119 3.32 -4.11 14.57
C ASP A 119 4.05 -2.99 13.81
N GLY A 120 4.72 -3.31 12.69
CA GLY A 120 5.51 -2.35 11.91
C GLY A 120 4.71 -1.51 10.89
N TYR A 121 3.53 -2.00 10.48
CA TYR A 121 2.81 -1.54 9.29
C TYR A 121 1.35 -1.23 9.58
N ASP A 122 0.87 -0.06 9.16
CA ASP A 122 -0.53 0.33 9.41
C ASP A 122 -1.53 -0.53 8.64
N TYR A 123 -1.10 -1.12 7.52
CA TYR A 123 -1.96 -1.83 6.59
C TYR A 123 -1.81 -3.36 6.60
N ALA A 124 -0.94 -3.91 7.45
CA ALA A 124 -0.81 -5.35 7.65
C ALA A 124 -1.82 -5.90 8.68
N ASN A 125 -3.08 -5.47 8.62
CA ASN A 125 -4.10 -5.81 9.63
C ASN A 125 -5.34 -6.51 9.00
N PRO A 126 -6.13 -7.24 9.81
CA PRO A 126 -7.28 -7.99 9.30
C PRO A 126 -8.38 -7.15 8.63
N LEU A 127 -8.60 -5.91 9.07
CA LEU A 127 -9.62 -5.03 8.48
C LEU A 127 -9.20 -4.60 7.07
N THR A 128 -7.93 -4.27 6.90
CA THR A 128 -7.36 -3.92 5.60
C THR A 128 -7.38 -5.12 4.66
N LEU A 129 -7.00 -6.31 5.13
CA LEU A 129 -7.10 -7.54 4.35
C LEU A 129 -8.55 -7.83 3.91
N LYS A 130 -9.51 -7.63 4.80
CA LYS A 130 -10.93 -7.77 4.47
C LYS A 130 -11.32 -6.84 3.31
N GLU A 131 -10.96 -5.56 3.39
CA GLU A 131 -11.23 -4.58 2.32
C GLU A 131 -10.57 -4.99 1.00
N VAL A 132 -9.33 -5.48 1.05
CA VAL A 132 -8.62 -5.95 -0.14
C VAL A 132 -9.36 -7.11 -0.81
N PHE A 133 -9.76 -8.14 -0.05
CA PHE A 133 -10.39 -9.34 -0.61
C PHE A 133 -11.85 -9.14 -1.00
N GLU A 134 -12.61 -8.35 -0.25
CA GLU A 134 -14.05 -8.19 -0.48
C GLU A 134 -14.34 -7.09 -1.51
N ASN A 135 -13.49 -6.07 -1.63
CA ASN A 135 -13.77 -4.89 -2.44
C ASN A 135 -12.68 -4.62 -3.50
N LEU A 136 -11.43 -4.38 -3.09
CA LEU A 136 -10.41 -3.87 -4.02
C LEU A 136 -10.02 -4.89 -5.09
N LEU A 137 -9.79 -6.15 -4.71
CA LEU A 137 -9.42 -7.22 -5.64
C LEU A 137 -10.56 -7.49 -6.64
N PRO A 138 -11.82 -7.71 -6.23
CA PRO A 138 -12.93 -7.85 -7.16
C PRO A 138 -13.13 -6.64 -8.09
N LEU A 139 -12.98 -5.43 -7.55
CA LEU A 139 -13.12 -4.20 -8.34
C LEU A 139 -12.04 -4.12 -9.43
N ALA A 140 -10.78 -4.32 -9.05
CA ALA A 140 -9.66 -4.30 -9.98
C ALA A 140 -9.80 -5.39 -11.05
N TYR A 141 -10.24 -6.58 -10.64
CA TYR A 141 -10.44 -7.73 -11.52
C TYR A 141 -11.50 -7.47 -12.60
N ARG A 142 -12.71 -7.06 -12.19
CA ARG A 142 -13.85 -6.84 -13.11
C ARG A 142 -13.61 -5.72 -14.13
N ASN A 143 -12.75 -4.77 -13.76
CA ASN A 143 -12.47 -3.60 -14.60
C ASN A 143 -11.13 -3.69 -15.33
N THR A 144 -10.41 -4.82 -15.24
CA THR A 144 -9.24 -5.07 -16.08
C THR A 144 -9.62 -5.91 -17.29
N PRO A 145 -9.24 -5.53 -18.52
CA PRO A 145 -9.50 -6.34 -19.71
C PRO A 145 -8.72 -7.67 -19.71
N ASN A 146 -7.76 -7.85 -18.80
CA ASN A 146 -6.87 -9.01 -18.73
C ASN A 146 -7.10 -9.88 -17.48
N GLY A 147 -8.30 -9.90 -16.89
CA GLY A 147 -8.59 -10.62 -15.65
C GLY A 147 -8.16 -12.09 -15.67
N SER A 148 -8.47 -12.83 -16.74
CA SER A 148 -8.10 -14.25 -16.89
C SER A 148 -6.59 -14.49 -16.87
N ALA A 149 -5.82 -13.63 -17.53
CA ALA A 149 -4.35 -13.69 -17.53
C ALA A 149 -3.80 -13.45 -16.12
N VAL A 150 -4.40 -12.52 -15.37
CA VAL A 150 -3.96 -12.26 -14.00
C VAL A 150 -4.29 -13.40 -13.05
N THR A 151 -5.46 -14.03 -13.18
CA THR A 151 -5.77 -15.26 -12.41
C THR A 151 -4.71 -16.33 -12.61
N THR A 152 -4.24 -16.50 -13.85
CA THR A 152 -3.17 -17.44 -14.17
C THR A 152 -1.85 -17.08 -13.47
N ILE A 153 -1.51 -15.79 -13.42
CA ILE A 153 -0.30 -15.30 -12.75
C ILE A 153 -0.40 -15.51 -11.23
N VAL A 154 -1.53 -15.14 -10.62
CA VAL A 154 -1.76 -15.30 -9.17
C VAL A 154 -1.68 -16.77 -8.77
N ASN A 155 -2.30 -17.68 -9.55
CA ASN A 155 -2.20 -19.12 -9.32
C ASN A 155 -0.75 -19.62 -9.38
N ARG A 156 0.03 -19.22 -10.39
CA ARG A 156 1.44 -19.62 -10.52
C ARG A 156 2.29 -19.09 -9.37
N LEU A 157 2.04 -17.86 -8.91
CA LEU A 157 2.73 -17.29 -7.77
C LEU A 157 2.38 -18.03 -6.48
N TYR A 158 1.11 -18.39 -6.29
CA TYR A 158 0.68 -19.21 -5.16
C TYR A 158 1.34 -20.59 -5.18
N GLU A 159 1.34 -21.28 -6.32
CA GLU A 159 2.01 -22.59 -6.47
C GLU A 159 3.51 -22.53 -6.16
N ALA A 160 4.18 -21.43 -6.52
CA ALA A 160 5.61 -21.26 -6.31
C ALA A 160 5.99 -20.86 -4.87
N THR A 161 5.13 -20.14 -4.18
CA THR A 161 5.43 -19.53 -2.87
C THR A 161 4.75 -20.22 -1.69
N GLY A 162 3.58 -20.86 -1.92
CA GLY A 162 2.72 -21.34 -0.86
C GLY A 162 2.08 -20.22 -0.03
N ASN A 163 2.15 -18.96 -0.47
CA ASN A 163 1.68 -17.80 0.28
C ASN A 163 0.16 -17.86 0.51
N GLU A 164 -0.27 -17.87 1.76
CA GLU A 164 -1.68 -18.06 2.14
C GLU A 164 -2.59 -16.92 1.63
N HIS A 165 -2.08 -15.69 1.58
CA HIS A 165 -2.82 -14.55 1.07
C HIS A 165 -3.06 -14.65 -0.44
N LEU A 166 -2.08 -15.15 -1.19
CA LEU A 166 -2.27 -15.48 -2.60
C LEU A 166 -3.24 -16.65 -2.79
N GLY A 167 -3.20 -17.67 -1.94
CA GLY A 167 -4.17 -18.76 -1.94
C GLY A 167 -5.61 -18.23 -1.81
N ARG A 168 -5.84 -17.34 -0.84
CA ARG A 168 -7.14 -16.66 -0.66
C ARG A 168 -7.51 -15.78 -1.85
N ALA A 169 -6.56 -15.09 -2.47
CA ALA A 169 -6.82 -14.32 -3.69
C ALA A 169 -7.27 -15.24 -4.84
N CYS A 170 -6.66 -16.41 -5.00
CA CYS A 170 -7.06 -17.40 -6.01
C CYS A 170 -8.53 -17.83 -5.82
N GLU A 171 -8.94 -18.09 -4.58
CA GLU A 171 -10.32 -18.47 -4.25
C GLU A 171 -11.32 -17.37 -4.62
N VAL A 172 -11.01 -16.11 -4.28
CA VAL A 172 -11.85 -14.95 -4.63
C VAL A 172 -11.97 -14.83 -6.14
N LEU A 173 -10.86 -14.84 -6.88
CA LEU A 173 -10.87 -14.72 -8.35
C LEU A 173 -11.64 -15.86 -9.02
N ALA A 174 -11.47 -17.10 -8.54
CA ALA A 174 -12.23 -18.25 -9.04
C ALA A 174 -13.74 -18.11 -8.78
N SER A 175 -14.14 -17.51 -7.67
CA SER A 175 -15.56 -17.27 -7.37
C SER A 175 -16.20 -16.23 -8.31
N LEU A 176 -15.44 -15.21 -8.71
CA LEU A 176 -15.90 -14.16 -9.62
C LEU A 176 -16.15 -14.71 -11.03
N ASN A 177 -15.23 -15.53 -11.55
CA ASN A 177 -15.37 -16.16 -12.86
C ASN A 177 -16.63 -17.03 -12.96
N ARG A 178 -16.94 -17.81 -11.90
CA ARG A 178 -18.18 -18.63 -11.86
C ARG A 178 -19.46 -17.79 -11.82
N GLY A 179 -19.41 -16.60 -11.24
CA GLY A 179 -20.55 -15.69 -11.16
C GLY A 179 -20.88 -15.01 -12.50
N GLU A 180 -19.87 -14.75 -13.32
CA GLU A 180 -20.03 -14.17 -14.67
C GLU A 180 -20.60 -15.19 -15.67
N GLU A 181 -20.20 -16.46 -15.57
CA GLU A 181 -20.72 -17.55 -16.42
C GLU A 181 -22.22 -17.85 -16.22
N MET A 182 -22.81 -17.51 -15.06
CA MET A 182 -24.25 -17.71 -14.80
C MET A 182 -25.13 -16.57 -15.33
N GLN A 183 -24.55 -15.45 -15.75
CA GLN A 183 -25.28 -14.26 -16.24
C GLN A 183 -25.18 -14.06 -17.76
N SER A 184 -24.47 -14.96 -18.45
CA SER A 184 -24.27 -14.96 -19.91
C SER A 184 -25.17 -16.00 -20.60
#